data_AF-A0A0F3REE5-F1
#
_entry.id   AF-A0A0F3REE5-F1
#
_cell.length_a   1.000
_cell.length_b   1.000
_cell.length_c   1.000
_cell.angle_alpha   90.00
_cell.angle_beta   90.00
_cell.angle_gamma   90.00
#
_symmetry.space_group_name_H-M   'P 1'
#
loop_
_entity.id
_entity.type
_entity.pdbx_description
1 polymer ?
#
loop_
_entity_poly.entity_id
_entity_poly.type
_entity_poly.pdbx_seq_one_letter_code
_entity_poly.pdbx_strand_id
1 'polypeptide(L)' 'MALVVPEGFLFRKDTAAVRQFLLSKAKLQLVISLPQGTFLPYTGVKTSILYFIDAHKPNNQKEYWFYEVKNIGVTSRQ' A
#
# COMPACT_ATOMS: atom_id res chain seq x y z
N MET A 1 8.58 -3.35 -7.39
CA MET A 1 8.14 -1.94 -7.43
C MET A 1 7.23 -1.67 -6.23
N ALA A 2 7.42 -0.56 -5.53
CA ALA A 2 6.60 -0.19 -4.38
C ALA A 2 5.85 1.11 -4.67
N LEU A 3 4.56 1.15 -4.35
CA LEU A 3 3.71 2.32 -4.50
C LEU A 3 3.18 2.73 -3.12
N VAL A 4 3.42 3.98 -2.71
CA VAL A 4 2.86 4.52 -1.47
C VAL A 4 1.57 5.25 -1.80
N VAL A 5 0.48 4.85 -1.15
CA VAL A 5 -0.85 5.42 -1.38
C VAL A 5 -1.51 5.79 -0.05
N PRO A 6 -2.41 6.79 -0.04
CA PRO A 6 -3.31 6.98 1.10
C PRO A 6 -4.13 5.71 1.32
N GLU A 7 -4.37 5.32 2.57
CA GLU A 7 -5.11 4.11 2.91
C GLU A 7 -6.53 4.11 2.28
N GLY A 8 -7.15 5.29 2.16
CA GLY A 8 -8.42 5.45 1.46
C GLY A 8 -8.41 4.95 0.01
N PHE A 9 -7.25 4.92 -0.67
CA PHE A 9 -7.11 4.38 -2.02
C PHE A 9 -7.58 2.92 -2.13
N LEU A 10 -7.44 2.14 -1.05
CA LEU A 10 -7.78 0.71 -1.00
C LEU A 10 -9.28 0.44 -0.88
N PHE A 11 -10.11 1.44 -0.54
CA PHE A 11 -11.53 1.20 -0.23
C PHE A 11 -12.48 2.12 -1.01
N ARG A 12 -11.97 3.27 -1.44
CA ARG A 12 -12.72 4.26 -2.20
C ARG A 12 -13.22 3.70 -3.54
N LYS A 13 -14.45 4.06 -3.90
CA LYS A 13 -15.09 3.63 -5.15
C LYS A 13 -14.50 4.35 -6.37
N ASP A 14 -14.12 5.62 -6.22
CA ASP A 14 -13.50 6.44 -7.25
C ASP A 14 -12.13 5.89 -7.69
N THR A 15 -11.41 5.18 -6.82
CA THR A 15 -10.12 4.56 -7.13
C THR A 15 -10.23 3.11 -7.60
N ALA A 16 -11.44 2.55 -7.69
CA ALA A 16 -11.65 1.14 -8.04
C ALA A 16 -11.15 0.80 -9.45
N ALA A 17 -11.39 1.68 -10.43
CA ALA A 17 -10.92 1.50 -11.81
C ALA A 17 -9.38 1.45 -11.89
N VAL A 18 -8.70 2.31 -11.13
CA VAL A 18 -7.24 2.34 -11.06
C VAL A 18 -6.69 1.07 -10.41
N ARG A 19 -7.33 0.57 -9.34
CA ARG A 19 -6.95 -0.70 -8.70
C ARG A 19 -7.07 -1.88 -9.65
N GLN A 20 -8.16 -1.95 -10.43
CA GLN A 20 -8.35 -2.98 -11.45
C GLN A 20 -7.29 -2.89 -12.54
N PHE A 21 -6.98 -1.67 -13.02
CA PHE A 21 -5.92 -1.44 -13.99
C PHE A 21 -4.56 -1.93 -13.47
N LEU A 22 -4.20 -1.58 -12.23
CA LEU A 22 -2.94 -2.01 -11.61
C LEU A 22 -2.85 -3.54 -11.53
N LEU A 23 -3.91 -4.23 -11.09
CA LEU A 23 -3.92 -5.69 -11.02
C LEU A 23 -3.90 -6.36 -12.40
N SER A 24 -4.42 -5.70 -13.44
CA SER A 24 -4.37 -6.21 -14.82
C SER A 24 -2.99 -6.12 -15.46
N LYS A 25 -2.11 -5.24 -14.97
CA LYS A 25 -0.79 -4.98 -15.56
C LYS A 25 0.36 -5.45 -14.68
N ALA A 26 0.17 -5.44 -13.36
CA ALA A 26 1.19 -5.72 -12.39
C ALA A 26 0.73 -6.78 -11.39
N LYS A 27 1.69 -7.62 -11.00
CA LYS A 27 1.50 -8.69 -10.03
C LYS A 27 1.75 -8.17 -8.62
N LEU A 28 0.67 -7.93 -7.90
CA LEU A 28 0.68 -7.52 -6.49
C LEU A 28 1.01 -8.73 -5.60
N GLN A 29 2.00 -8.59 -4.72
CA GLN A 29 2.38 -9.65 -3.78
C GLN A 29 1.98 -9.28 -2.34
N LEU A 30 2.14 -7.99 -2.00
CA LEU A 30 2.06 -7.55 -0.62
C LEU A 30 1.43 -6.16 -0.50
N VAL A 31 0.58 -6.01 0.52
CA VAL A 31 0.00 -4.75 0.97
C VAL A 31 0.43 -4.53 2.42
N ILE A 32 1.05 -3.39 2.70
CA ILE A 32 1.50 -3.02 4.06
C ILE A 32 0.71 -1.78 4.49
N SER A 33 -0.15 -1.88 5.50
CA SER A 33 -0.77 -0.72 6.12
C SER A 33 0.15 -0.16 7.20
N LEU A 34 0.47 1.13 7.09
CA LEU A 34 1.33 1.84 8.04
C LEU A 34 0.46 2.57 9.07
N PRO A 35 0.95 2.81 10.29
CA PRO A 35 0.28 3.67 11.27
C PRO A 35 0.06 5.08 10.75
N GLN A 36 -0.96 5.74 11.31
CA GLN A 36 -1.11 7.17 11.16
C GLN A 36 0.11 7.90 11.71
N GLY A 37 0.57 8.94 11.02
CA GLY A 37 1.70 9.75 11.46
C GLY A 37 3.07 9.23 11.01
N THR A 38 3.13 8.12 10.26
CA THR A 38 4.38 7.59 9.69
C THR A 38 5.13 8.59 8.82
N PHE A 39 4.40 9.48 8.14
CA PHE A 39 4.95 10.50 7.26
C PHE A 39 4.89 11.91 7.86
N LEU A 40 4.81 12.06 9.19
CA LEU A 40 4.94 13.38 9.80
C LEU A 40 6.37 13.94 9.60
N PRO A 41 6.52 15.26 9.38
CA PRO A 41 5.48 16.30 9.40
C PRO A 41 4.75 16.50 8.04
N TYR A 42 5.02 15.70 7.01
CA TYR A 42 4.51 15.89 5.65
C TYR A 42 3.01 15.57 5.51
N THR A 43 2.53 14.51 6.16
CA THR A 43 1.10 14.16 6.16
C THR A 43 0.71 13.35 7.39
N GLY A 44 -0.46 13.67 7.94
CA GLY A 44 -1.11 12.92 9.02
C GLY A 44 -2.07 11.83 8.53
N VAL A 45 -2.14 11.58 7.23
CA VAL A 45 -3.03 10.56 6.65
C VAL A 45 -2.42 9.17 6.84
N LYS A 46 -3.25 8.18 7.18
CA LYS A 46 -2.83 6.78 7.21
C LYS A 46 -2.54 6.30 5.78
N THR A 47 -1.39 5.65 5.59
CA THR A 47 -0.87 5.28 4.27
C THR A 47 -0.66 3.79 4.16
N SER A 48 -0.73 3.26 2.95
CA SER A 48 -0.42 1.87 2.65
C SER A 48 0.62 1.77 1.54
N ILE A 49 1.47 0.75 1.61
CA ILE A 49 2.44 0.39 0.58
C ILE A 49 1.91 -0.80 -0.19
N LEU A 50 1.79 -0.66 -1.50
CA LEU A 50 1.50 -1.75 -2.44
C LEU A 50 2.83 -2.21 -3.06
N TYR A 51 3.19 -3.46 -2.84
CA TYR A 51 4.41 -4.05 -3.36
C TYR A 51 4.11 -5.04 -4.48
N PHE A 52 4.61 -4.69 -5.68
CA PHE A 52 4.47 -5.45 -6.91
C PHE A 52 5.79 -6.17 -7.23
N ILE A 53 5.71 -7.46 -7.49
CA ILE A 53 6.88 -8.29 -7.84
C ILE A 53 7.21 -8.24 -9.33
N ASP A 54 6.22 -7.97 -10.18
CA ASP A 54 6.39 -7.81 -11.62
C ASP A 54 5.41 -6.74 -12.11
N ALA A 55 5.90 -5.74 -12.83
CA ALA A 55 5.10 -4.62 -13.34
C ALA A 55 4.58 -4.84 -14.77
N HIS A 56 4.97 -5.94 -15.41
CA HIS A 56 4.66 -6.25 -16.81
C HIS A 56 3.79 -7.50 -16.97
N LYS A 57 3.48 -8.19 -15.87
CA LYS A 57 2.63 -9.38 -15.89
C LYS A 57 1.33 -9.14 -15.11
N PRO A 58 0.20 -9.58 -15.66
CA PRO A 58 -1.07 -9.53 -14.96
C PRO A 58 -1.02 -10.33 -13.66
N ASN A 59 -1.78 -9.88 -12.66
CA ASN A 59 -1.92 -10.61 -11.42
C ASN A 59 -2.81 -11.85 -11.61
N ASN A 60 -2.19 -13.02 -11.73
CA ASN A 60 -2.90 -14.30 -11.75
C ASN A 60 -3.07 -14.93 -10.35
N GLN A 61 -2.57 -14.28 -9.30
CA GLN A 61 -2.70 -14.79 -7.94
C GLN A 61 -4.05 -14.36 -7.33
N LYS A 62 -4.70 -15.31 -6.66
CA LYS A 62 -5.95 -15.06 -5.92
C LYS A 62 -5.70 -14.52 -4.51
N GLU A 63 -4.46 -14.63 -4.03
CA GLU A 63 -4.08 -14.31 -2.67
C GLU A 63 -2.88 -13.37 -2.67
N TYR A 64 -2.86 -12.46 -1.70
CA TYR A 64 -1.78 -11.54 -1.43
C TYR A 64 -1.65 -11.37 0.07
N TRP A 65 -0.45 -11.00 0.51
CA TRP A 65 -0.20 -10.75 1.92
C TRP A 65 -0.72 -9.38 2.32
N PHE A 66 -1.35 -9.29 3.48
CA PHE A 66 -1.72 -8.03 4.11
C PHE A 66 -1.05 -7.96 5.47
N TYR A 67 -0.15 -6.99 5.64
CA TYR A 67 0.49 -6.71 6.93
C TYR A 67 0.02 -5.38 7.46
N GLU A 68 -0.40 -5.35 8.72
CA GLU A 68 -0.64 -4.13 9.46
C GLU A 68 0.54 -3.87 10.39
N VAL A 69 1.25 -2.78 10.15
CA VAL A 69 2.29 -2.30 11.06
C VAL A 69 1.59 -1.52 12.15
N LYS A 70 1.67 -1.97 13.40
CA LYS A 70 1.07 -1.28 14.56
C LYS A 70 1.96 -0.18 15.12
N ASN A 71 3.28 -0.35 15.00
CA ASN A 71 4.26 0.61 15.49
C ASN A 71 5.44 0.62 14.53
N ILE A 72 5.79 1.82 14.05
CA ILE A 72 6.95 2.04 13.16
C ILE A 72 8.28 2.04 13.90
N GLY A 73 8.25 1.93 15.23
CA GLY A 73 9.40 2.12 16.10
C GLY A 73 9.58 3.60 16.38
N VAL A 74 9.57 3.97 17.65
CA VAL A 74 9.91 5.32 18.08
C VAL A 74 11.42 5.52 17.95
N THR A 75 11.86 6.43 17.07
CA THR A 75 13.18 7.03 17.24
C THR A 75 13.04 8.06 18.37
N SER A 76 13.07 7.57 19.61
CA SER A 76 13.37 8.42 20.76
C SER A 76 14.84 8.83 20.63
N ARG A 77 15.10 9.92 19.92
CA ARG A 77 16.29 10.73 20.21
C ARG A 77 16.00 11.46 21.52
N GLN A 78 16.26 10.77 22.63
CA GLN A 78 16.75 11.43 23.83
C GLN A 78 18.27 11.41 23.78
#